data_AF-A0A0E3RN88-F1
#
_entry.id   AF-A0A0E3RN88-F1
#
_cell.length_a   1.000
_cell.length_b   1.000
_cell.length_c   1.000
_cell.angle_alpha   90.00
_cell.angle_beta   90.00
_cell.angle_gamma   90.00
#
_symmetry.space_group_name_H-M   'P 1'
#
loop_
_entity.id
_entity.type
_entity.pdbx_description
1 polymer ?
#
loop_
_entity_poly.entity_id
_entity_poly.type
_entity_poly.pdbx_seq_one_letter_code
_entity_poly.pdbx_strand_id
1 'polypeptide(L)'
;MTPKNDSMSDVDTASLLALSSEFFSIVDIITLPDGANYSYQEFLNVLLHAATSSTDSLESASNDLKSKVPNTRIPSADTIFNYIKSNSIEYILSSFRKINNEIFRMMKLKNNVHDIAIDFHDVEYYGCRDTLCIRGIKPKNGTSWGYSFCTLDVIGNSKLTLDVIDINGLSKDYSILMESLFERIEKMGVKVGTVYMDREFFNRKVISKMEKYKVDFVIAAKSNKRIKEMLERHRKENGDTSTVFEYKFQGEEQTFNIVAVWDKEKKYSIGSVPNFL
;
A
#
# COMPACT_ATOMS: atom_id res chain seq x y z
N MET A 1 17.04 -0.14 -18.81
CA MET A 1 17.15 0.11 -17.37
C MET A 1 17.47 -1.21 -16.70
N THR A 2 18.71 -1.41 -16.29
CA THR A 2 19.09 -2.51 -15.41
C THR A 2 18.42 -2.28 -14.06
N PRO A 3 17.75 -3.28 -13.46
CA PRO A 3 17.32 -3.17 -12.08
C PRO A 3 18.58 -3.02 -11.24
N LYS A 4 18.68 -1.94 -10.46
CA LYS A 4 19.62 -1.90 -9.34
C LYS A 4 19.10 -2.92 -8.34
N ASN A 5 19.66 -4.12 -8.37
CA ASN A 5 19.65 -4.99 -7.20
C ASN A 5 20.61 -4.37 -6.20
N ASP A 6 20.12 -3.38 -5.45
CA ASP A 6 20.77 -2.98 -4.21
C ASP A 6 20.44 -4.08 -3.19
N SER A 7 21.11 -5.23 -3.31
CA SER A 7 21.01 -6.28 -2.30
C SER A 7 21.53 -5.72 -0.99
N MET A 8 20.72 -5.79 0.07
CA MET A 8 21.14 -5.41 1.42
C MET A 8 22.43 -6.16 1.78
N SER A 9 23.36 -5.48 2.46
CA SER A 9 24.57 -6.14 2.94
C SER A 9 24.22 -7.19 4.00
N ASP A 10 25.11 -8.15 4.25
CA ASP A 10 24.92 -9.15 5.31
C ASP A 10 24.76 -8.50 6.69
N VAL A 11 25.43 -7.37 6.93
CA VAL A 11 25.37 -6.61 8.19
C VAL A 11 24.02 -5.91 8.35
N ASP A 12 23.50 -5.32 7.27
CA ASP A 12 22.17 -4.70 7.26
C ASP A 12 21.08 -5.75 7.46
N THR A 13 21.25 -6.92 6.84
CA THR A 13 20.34 -8.06 6.99
C THR A 13 20.34 -8.59 8.42
N ALA A 14 21.50 -8.77 9.03
CA ALA A 14 21.61 -9.20 10.43
C ALA A 14 20.96 -8.19 11.40
N SER A 15 21.16 -6.89 11.15
CA SER A 15 20.55 -5.82 11.95
C SER A 15 19.03 -5.80 11.81
N LEU A 16 18.52 -5.98 10.58
CA LEU A 16 17.09 -6.10 10.30
C LEU A 16 16.47 -7.33 10.98
N LEU A 17 17.15 -8.47 10.93
CA LEU A 17 16.71 -9.70 11.60
C LEU A 17 16.64 -9.53 13.12
N ALA A 18 17.65 -8.87 13.72
CA ALA A 18 17.67 -8.60 15.16
C ALA A 18 16.51 -7.67 15.58
N LEU A 19 16.31 -6.55 14.88
CA LEU A 19 15.20 -5.63 15.13
C LEU A 19 13.84 -6.32 14.92
N SER A 20 13.72 -7.11 13.86
CA SER A 20 12.49 -7.88 13.59
C SER A 20 12.21 -8.84 14.74
N SER A 21 13.21 -9.62 15.19
CA SER A 21 13.06 -10.54 16.32
C SER A 21 12.65 -9.82 17.61
N GLU A 22 13.16 -8.60 17.85
CA GLU A 22 12.74 -7.76 18.98
C GLU A 22 11.26 -7.37 18.87
N PHE A 23 10.81 -6.87 17.71
CA PHE A 23 9.40 -6.53 17.52
C PHE A 23 8.46 -7.73 17.67
N PHE A 24 8.84 -8.87 17.11
CA PHE A 24 8.05 -10.10 17.20
C PHE A 24 8.08 -10.72 18.60
N SER A 25 8.98 -10.31 19.49
CA SER A 25 8.93 -10.67 20.91
C SER A 25 7.87 -9.89 21.70
N ILE A 26 7.44 -8.74 21.18
CA ILE A 26 6.39 -7.89 21.79
C ILE A 26 5.00 -8.37 21.34
N VAL A 27 4.87 -8.74 20.07
CA VAL A 27 3.61 -9.18 19.46
C VAL A 27 3.86 -10.33 18.51
N ASP A 28 3.20 -11.45 18.79
CA ASP A 28 3.20 -12.57 17.86
C ASP A 28 2.32 -12.27 16.62
N ILE A 29 2.90 -12.42 15.43
CA ILE A 29 2.19 -12.21 14.15
C ILE A 29 1.18 -13.32 13.87
N ILE A 30 1.41 -14.50 14.43
CA ILE A 30 0.51 -15.65 14.40
C ILE A 30 0.45 -16.30 15.78
N THR A 31 -0.62 -17.03 16.06
CA THR A 31 -0.66 -18.01 17.14
C THR A 31 -0.27 -19.37 16.57
N LEU A 32 0.68 -20.06 17.21
CA LEU A 32 1.00 -21.43 16.84
C LEU A 32 -0.17 -22.35 17.20
N PRO A 33 -0.53 -23.32 16.35
CA PRO A 33 -1.59 -24.27 16.66
C PRO A 33 -1.22 -25.18 17.84
N ASP A 34 -2.23 -25.72 18.51
CA ASP A 34 -2.02 -26.71 19.58
C ASP A 34 -1.21 -27.90 19.07
N GLY A 35 -0.21 -28.32 19.84
CA GLY A 35 0.70 -29.39 19.44
C GLY A 35 1.69 -28.99 18.34
N ALA A 36 1.91 -27.69 18.12
CA ALA A 36 2.96 -27.21 17.23
C ALA A 36 4.30 -27.87 17.56
N ASN A 37 4.83 -28.58 16.57
CA ASN A 37 6.12 -29.24 16.68
C ASN A 37 7.28 -28.25 16.87
N TYR A 38 7.19 -27.04 16.31
CA TYR A 38 8.26 -26.05 16.34
C TYR A 38 7.90 -24.86 17.23
N SER A 39 8.92 -24.28 17.85
CA SER A 39 8.80 -23.03 18.59
C SER A 39 8.51 -21.84 17.68
N TYR A 40 8.04 -20.76 18.28
CA TYR A 40 7.76 -19.53 17.53
C TYR A 40 9.02 -18.93 16.90
N GLN A 41 10.16 -19.03 17.59
CA GLN A 41 11.45 -18.57 17.05
C GLN A 41 11.88 -19.39 15.83
N GLU A 42 11.73 -20.72 15.85
CA GLU A 42 12.05 -21.58 14.70
C GLU A 42 11.15 -21.26 13.50
N PHE A 43 9.86 -21.01 13.73
CA PHE A 43 8.93 -20.52 12.72
C PHE A 43 9.39 -19.17 12.16
N LEU A 44 9.67 -18.21 13.04
CA LEU A 44 9.98 -16.84 12.69
C LEU A 44 11.29 -16.72 11.90
N ASN A 45 12.30 -17.52 12.26
CA ASN A 45 13.58 -17.54 11.56
C ASN A 45 13.42 -17.90 10.07
N VAL A 46 12.58 -18.90 9.74
CA VAL A 46 12.32 -19.27 8.34
C VAL A 46 11.52 -18.18 7.62
N LEU A 47 10.51 -17.62 8.28
CA LEU A 47 9.68 -16.56 7.70
C LEU A 47 10.51 -15.30 7.39
N LEU A 48 11.34 -14.87 8.34
CA LEU A 48 12.22 -13.72 8.17
C LEU A 48 13.27 -13.97 7.10
N HIS A 49 13.88 -15.16 7.07
CA HIS A 49 14.84 -15.51 6.03
C HIS A 49 14.23 -15.50 4.64
N ALA A 50 12.98 -15.97 4.50
CA ALA A 50 12.25 -15.88 3.23
C ALA A 50 11.96 -14.42 2.83
N ALA A 51 11.73 -13.53 3.80
CA ALA A 51 11.42 -12.13 3.55
C ALA A 51 12.65 -11.27 3.24
N THR A 52 13.82 -11.60 3.78
CA THR A 52 15.04 -10.76 3.67
C THR A 52 16.09 -11.28 2.71
N SER A 53 16.05 -12.57 2.34
CA SER A 53 17.03 -13.15 1.44
C SER A 53 16.52 -13.21 -0.01
N SER A 54 17.42 -13.53 -0.94
CA SER A 54 17.08 -13.73 -2.35
C SER A 54 16.27 -15.00 -2.62
N THR A 55 15.91 -15.79 -1.60
CA THR A 55 15.26 -17.09 -1.78
C THR A 55 13.76 -17.00 -2.09
N ASP A 56 13.15 -15.81 -1.95
CA ASP A 56 11.78 -15.37 -2.35
C ASP A 56 10.57 -16.31 -2.08
N SER A 57 10.80 -17.43 -1.42
CA SER A 57 9.83 -18.48 -1.13
C SER A 57 10.22 -19.22 0.15
N LEU A 58 9.22 -19.74 0.85
CA LEU A 58 9.43 -20.51 2.09
C LEU A 58 10.19 -21.82 1.84
N GLU A 59 10.02 -22.43 0.66
CA GLU A 59 10.68 -23.69 0.30
C GLU A 59 12.19 -23.48 0.18
N SER A 60 12.59 -22.51 -0.65
CA SER A 60 14.00 -22.14 -0.81
C SER A 60 14.60 -21.64 0.50
N ALA A 61 13.85 -20.85 1.30
CA ALA A 61 14.32 -20.36 2.59
C ALA A 61 14.60 -21.50 3.60
N SER A 62 13.66 -22.45 3.73
CA SER A 62 13.84 -23.63 4.58
C SER A 62 15.06 -24.45 4.15
N ASN A 63 15.20 -24.69 2.84
CA ASN A 63 16.27 -25.53 2.31
C ASN A 63 17.64 -24.84 2.42
N ASP A 64 17.72 -23.53 2.18
CA ASP A 64 18.94 -22.74 2.38
C ASP A 64 19.38 -22.75 3.85
N LEU A 65 18.45 -22.51 4.80
CA LEU A 65 18.75 -22.56 6.23
C LEU A 65 19.23 -23.94 6.69
N LYS A 66 18.58 -25.02 6.22
CA LYS A 66 19.02 -26.41 6.50
C LYS A 66 20.44 -26.66 5.97
N SER A 67 20.78 -26.13 4.80
CA SER A 67 22.12 -26.29 4.23
C SER A 67 23.17 -25.49 4.99
N LYS A 68 22.85 -24.28 5.45
CA LYS A 68 23.80 -23.39 6.14
C LYS A 68 24.03 -23.79 7.60
N VAL A 69 23.01 -24.37 8.25
CA VAL A 69 23.07 -24.71 9.68
C VAL A 69 22.59 -26.16 9.91
N PRO A 70 23.39 -27.17 9.49
CA PRO A 70 22.95 -28.56 9.32
C PRO A 70 22.55 -29.32 10.59
N ASN A 71 22.63 -28.72 11.77
CA ASN A 71 22.24 -29.32 13.05
C ASN A 71 21.13 -28.54 13.77
N THR A 72 20.52 -27.56 13.10
CA THR A 72 19.40 -26.81 13.66
C THR A 72 18.09 -27.39 13.16
N ARG A 73 17.09 -27.39 14.03
CA ARG A 73 15.75 -27.83 13.68
C ARG A 73 15.04 -26.72 12.90
N ILE A 74 14.85 -26.96 11.60
CA ILE A 74 14.25 -26.00 10.67
C ILE A 74 12.91 -26.54 10.15
N PRO A 75 11.78 -25.82 10.35
CA PRO A 75 10.49 -26.22 9.81
C PRO A 75 10.48 -26.21 8.28
N SER A 76 9.73 -27.13 7.68
CA SER A 76 9.47 -27.12 6.23
C SER A 76 8.51 -25.99 5.85
N ALA A 77 8.49 -25.61 4.57
CA ALA A 77 7.52 -24.64 4.05
C ALA A 77 6.07 -25.05 4.35
N ASP A 78 5.73 -26.33 4.18
CA ASP A 78 4.40 -26.85 4.52
C ASP A 78 4.03 -26.64 5.99
N THR A 79 5.00 -26.83 6.90
CA THR A 79 4.78 -26.60 8.34
C THR A 79 4.49 -25.12 8.60
N ILE A 80 5.29 -24.23 8.01
CA ILE A 80 5.08 -22.77 8.10
C ILE A 80 3.69 -22.39 7.54
N PHE A 81 3.31 -22.90 6.37
CA PHE A 81 2.00 -22.63 5.78
C PHE A 81 0.85 -23.12 6.67
N ASN A 82 0.99 -24.30 7.29
CA ASN A 82 -0.03 -24.82 8.20
C ASN A 82 -0.20 -23.94 9.44
N TYR A 83 0.90 -23.41 10.00
CA TYR A 83 0.82 -22.48 11.13
C TYR A 83 0.19 -21.14 10.73
N ILE A 84 0.48 -20.62 9.54
CA ILE A 84 -0.17 -19.40 9.05
C ILE A 84 -1.67 -19.65 8.82
N LYS A 85 -2.04 -20.79 8.22
CA LYS A 85 -3.44 -21.14 7.92
C LYS A 85 -4.32 -21.34 9.16
N SER A 86 -3.75 -21.63 10.32
CA SER A 86 -4.52 -21.75 11.57
C SER A 86 -4.90 -20.39 12.18
N ASN A 87 -4.56 -19.28 11.53
CA ASN A 87 -4.81 -17.93 12.01
C ASN A 87 -5.84 -17.21 11.13
N SER A 88 -6.59 -16.28 11.74
CA SER A 88 -7.50 -15.42 10.98
C SER A 88 -6.76 -14.23 10.37
N ILE A 89 -7.29 -13.71 9.26
CA ILE A 89 -6.74 -12.52 8.60
C ILE A 89 -6.81 -11.32 9.56
N GLU A 90 -7.88 -11.20 10.34
CA GLU A 90 -8.08 -10.13 11.31
C GLU A 90 -7.02 -10.15 12.41
N TYR A 91 -6.63 -11.35 12.88
CA TYR A 91 -5.58 -11.49 13.87
C TYR A 91 -4.23 -11.03 13.31
N ILE A 92 -3.86 -11.52 12.13
CA ILE A 92 -2.59 -11.16 11.47
C ILE A 92 -2.53 -9.65 11.22
N LEU A 93 -3.60 -9.06 10.68
CA LEU A 93 -3.69 -7.61 10.48
C LEU A 93 -3.61 -6.86 11.81
N SER A 94 -4.27 -7.32 12.87
CA SER A 94 -4.17 -6.70 14.20
C SER A 94 -2.73 -6.71 14.72
N SER A 95 -2.01 -7.83 14.59
CA SER A 95 -0.61 -7.94 14.98
C SER A 95 0.30 -7.06 14.14
N PHE A 96 0.12 -7.04 12.81
CA PHE A 96 0.81 -6.12 11.90
C PHE A 96 0.66 -4.67 12.38
N ARG A 97 -0.56 -4.25 12.70
CA ARG A 97 -0.86 -2.87 13.11
C ARG A 97 -0.22 -2.50 14.44
N LYS A 98 -0.12 -3.44 15.38
CA LYS A 98 0.58 -3.23 16.65
C LYS A 98 2.08 -3.03 16.43
N ILE A 99 2.73 -3.93 15.67
CA ILE A 99 4.15 -3.82 15.33
C ILE A 99 4.42 -2.51 14.60
N ASN A 100 3.57 -2.18 13.63
CA ASN A 100 3.71 -0.96 12.86
C ASN A 100 3.57 0.32 13.68
N ASN A 101 2.74 0.30 14.73
CA ASN A 101 2.63 1.41 15.67
C ASN A 101 3.90 1.58 16.52
N GLU A 102 4.60 0.50 16.87
CA GLU A 102 5.90 0.58 17.55
C GLU A 102 6.98 1.15 16.61
N ILE A 103 7.04 0.70 15.36
CA ILE A 103 7.93 1.26 14.34
C ILE A 103 7.66 2.77 14.15
N PHE A 104 6.38 3.14 14.01
CA PHE A 104 5.94 4.53 13.89
C PHE A 104 6.41 5.41 15.06
N ARG A 105 6.35 4.89 16.28
CA ARG A 105 6.85 5.57 17.50
C ARG A 105 8.36 5.74 17.48
N MET A 106 9.10 4.68 17.12
CA MET A 106 10.56 4.72 17.05
C MET A 106 11.07 5.70 16.00
N MET A 107 10.37 5.80 14.86
CA MET A 107 10.65 6.79 13.82
C MET A 107 10.26 8.23 14.22
N LYS A 108 9.65 8.43 15.41
CA LYS A 108 9.23 9.73 15.94
C LYS A 108 8.33 10.51 14.98
N LEU A 109 7.46 9.80 14.26
CA LEU A 109 6.58 10.39 13.25
C LEU A 109 5.36 11.08 13.86
N LYS A 110 5.00 10.76 15.10
CA LYS A 110 3.84 11.36 15.77
C LYS A 110 3.94 12.89 15.87
N ASN A 111 2.81 13.57 15.69
CA ASN A 111 2.64 15.04 15.78
C ASN A 111 3.43 15.88 14.76
N ASN A 112 4.19 15.24 13.87
CA ASN A 112 4.85 15.87 12.73
C ASN A 112 3.91 15.83 11.51
N VAL A 113 4.09 16.80 10.61
CA VAL A 113 3.37 16.86 9.34
C VAL A 113 4.04 15.92 8.36
N HIS A 114 3.26 15.03 7.75
CA HIS A 114 3.73 14.08 6.76
C HIS A 114 2.84 14.12 5.53
N ASP A 115 3.46 14.01 4.37
CA ASP A 115 2.75 13.66 3.16
C ASP A 115 2.46 12.16 3.17
N ILE A 116 1.29 11.81 2.64
CA ILE A 116 0.85 10.42 2.58
C ILE A 116 0.47 10.02 1.16
N ALA A 117 0.65 8.75 0.84
CA ALA A 117 0.13 8.15 -0.39
C ALA A 117 -0.94 7.11 -0.06
N ILE A 118 -1.96 7.04 -0.90
CA ILE A 118 -2.99 6.01 -0.87
C ILE A 118 -3.04 5.36 -2.25
N ASP A 119 -2.86 4.04 -2.30
CA ASP A 119 -2.77 3.29 -3.56
C ASP A 119 -3.51 1.96 -3.49
N PHE A 120 -4.06 1.51 -4.61
CA PHE A 120 -4.66 0.18 -4.74
C PHE A 120 -3.68 -0.79 -5.39
N HIS A 121 -3.65 -2.00 -4.86
CA HIS A 121 -2.81 -3.08 -5.33
C HIS A 121 -3.67 -4.29 -5.65
N ASP A 122 -3.49 -4.83 -6.85
CA ASP A 122 -4.10 -6.10 -7.28
C ASP A 122 -3.02 -7.16 -7.40
N VAL A 123 -3.23 -8.31 -6.76
CA VAL A 123 -2.37 -9.50 -6.87
C VAL A 123 -3.14 -10.60 -7.59
N GLU A 124 -2.61 -11.02 -8.75
CA GLU A 124 -3.23 -12.03 -9.60
C GLU A 124 -3.42 -13.37 -8.87
N TYR A 125 -4.59 -13.99 -9.05
CA TYR A 125 -4.91 -15.31 -8.50
C TYR A 125 -5.47 -16.23 -9.59
N TYR A 126 -4.99 -17.49 -9.59
CA TYR A 126 -5.29 -18.49 -10.61
C TYR A 126 -6.04 -19.72 -10.06
N GLY A 127 -6.34 -19.73 -8.76
CA GLY A 127 -7.07 -20.81 -8.11
C GLY A 127 -8.59 -20.66 -8.16
N CYS A 128 -9.26 -21.22 -7.16
CA CYS A 128 -10.73 -21.21 -7.08
C CYS A 128 -11.27 -19.79 -6.84
N ARG A 129 -12.21 -19.34 -7.66
CA ARG A 129 -12.80 -17.99 -7.58
C ARG A 129 -13.61 -17.76 -6.30
N ASP A 130 -14.11 -18.84 -5.69
CA ASP A 130 -14.87 -18.80 -4.44
C ASP A 130 -13.98 -18.78 -3.19
N THR A 131 -12.65 -18.71 -3.37
CA THR A 131 -11.71 -18.52 -2.26
C THR A 131 -11.98 -17.17 -1.60
N LEU A 132 -11.94 -17.14 -0.26
CA LEU A 132 -12.14 -15.94 0.54
C LEU A 132 -11.24 -14.79 0.05
N CYS A 133 -11.77 -13.55 0.06
CA CYS A 133 -11.10 -12.32 -0.38
C CYS A 133 -10.77 -12.23 -1.89
N ILE A 134 -11.06 -13.27 -2.69
CA ILE A 134 -10.92 -13.18 -4.15
C ILE A 134 -12.05 -12.33 -4.74
N ARG A 135 -11.67 -11.47 -5.68
CA ARG A 135 -12.59 -10.60 -6.40
C ARG A 135 -12.18 -10.37 -7.84
N GLY A 136 -13.07 -9.75 -8.60
CA GLY A 136 -12.75 -9.25 -9.93
C GLY A 136 -11.69 -8.15 -9.85
N ILE A 137 -10.62 -8.32 -10.61
CA ILE A 137 -9.55 -7.33 -10.85
C ILE A 137 -9.48 -7.00 -12.34
N LYS A 138 -8.69 -6.00 -12.71
CA LYS A 138 -8.44 -5.73 -14.13
C LYS A 138 -7.75 -6.95 -14.77
N PRO A 139 -8.20 -7.44 -15.94
CA PRO A 139 -7.58 -8.59 -16.58
C PRO A 139 -6.08 -8.38 -16.80
N LYS A 140 -5.28 -9.32 -16.29
CA LYS A 140 -3.81 -9.29 -16.35
C LYS A 140 -3.28 -10.71 -16.33
N ASN A 141 -2.28 -11.00 -17.16
CA ASN A 141 -1.59 -12.29 -17.21
C ASN A 141 -2.53 -13.52 -17.35
N GLY A 142 -3.67 -13.38 -18.02
CA GLY A 142 -4.62 -14.47 -18.26
C GLY A 142 -5.63 -14.73 -17.13
N THR A 143 -5.60 -13.95 -16.04
CA THR A 143 -6.65 -13.98 -15.01
C THR A 143 -7.40 -12.65 -14.95
N SER A 144 -8.62 -12.67 -14.41
CA SER A 144 -9.42 -11.49 -14.05
C SER A 144 -9.83 -11.54 -12.57
N TRP A 145 -9.15 -12.40 -11.80
CA TRP A 145 -9.43 -12.68 -10.40
C TRP A 145 -8.15 -12.50 -9.59
N GLY A 146 -8.28 -11.93 -8.40
CA GLY A 146 -7.15 -11.63 -7.55
C GLY A 146 -7.57 -11.09 -6.19
N TYR A 147 -6.56 -10.87 -5.36
CA TYR A 147 -6.68 -10.08 -4.14
C TYR A 147 -6.55 -8.60 -4.50
N SER A 148 -7.33 -7.74 -3.85
CA SER A 148 -7.18 -6.29 -3.99
C SER A 148 -7.10 -5.67 -2.61
N PHE A 149 -6.09 -4.85 -2.37
CA PHE A 149 -5.92 -4.14 -1.11
C PHE A 149 -5.48 -2.70 -1.35
N CYS A 150 -5.71 -1.85 -0.37
CA CYS A 150 -5.29 -0.46 -0.35
C CYS A 150 -4.16 -0.30 0.65
N THR A 151 -3.09 0.40 0.28
CA THR A 151 -2.05 0.83 1.23
C THR A 151 -2.26 2.28 1.63
N LEU A 152 -1.83 2.59 2.85
CA LEU A 152 -1.66 3.95 3.35
C LEU A 152 -0.20 4.10 3.75
N ASP A 153 0.51 5.00 3.09
CA ASP A 153 1.96 5.14 3.24
C ASP A 153 2.32 6.56 3.65
N VAL A 154 3.20 6.72 4.64
CA VAL A 154 3.96 7.98 4.82
C VAL A 154 5.04 8.02 3.76
N ILE A 155 5.17 9.15 3.07
CA ILE A 155 6.14 9.37 2.00
C ILE A 155 7.03 10.59 2.26
N GLY A 156 8.05 10.75 1.43
CA GLY A 156 9.04 11.83 1.54
C GLY A 156 10.32 11.36 2.22
N ASN A 157 10.79 12.11 3.21
CA ASN A 157 12.03 11.81 3.93
C ASN A 157 11.93 10.54 4.78
N SER A 158 10.73 10.24 5.29
CA SER A 158 10.41 8.98 5.95
C SER A 158 9.51 8.16 5.03
N LYS A 159 9.69 6.84 5.02
CA LYS A 159 8.85 5.92 4.27
C LYS A 159 8.36 4.83 5.20
N LEU A 160 7.05 4.72 5.36
CA LEU A 160 6.44 3.71 6.22
C LEU A 160 5.00 3.44 5.77
N THR A 161 4.68 2.18 5.50
CA THR A 161 3.30 1.74 5.29
C THR A 161 2.58 1.75 6.63
N LEU A 162 1.67 2.69 6.86
CA LEU A 162 0.88 2.84 8.09
C LEU A 162 -0.23 1.80 8.23
N ASP A 163 -0.83 1.40 7.11
CA ASP A 163 -1.86 0.38 7.10
C ASP A 163 -2.01 -0.31 5.75
N VAL A 164 -2.61 -1.50 5.82
CA VAL A 164 -3.11 -2.25 4.67
C VAL A 164 -4.59 -2.55 4.93
N ILE A 165 -5.43 -2.24 3.94
CA ILE A 165 -6.88 -2.44 4.01
C ILE A 165 -7.27 -3.38 2.88
N ASP A 166 -7.81 -4.54 3.22
CA ASP A 166 -8.41 -5.45 2.25
C ASP A 166 -9.64 -4.83 1.59
N ILE A 167 -9.69 -4.86 0.26
CA ILE A 167 -10.79 -4.30 -0.53
C ILE A 167 -11.64 -5.46 -1.03
N ASN A 168 -12.58 -5.88 -0.19
CA ASN A 168 -13.56 -6.89 -0.56
C ASN A 168 -14.47 -6.46 -1.74
N GLY A 169 -14.94 -7.44 -2.51
CA GLY A 169 -15.67 -7.22 -3.77
C GLY A 169 -16.89 -6.29 -3.67
N LEU A 170 -17.58 -6.27 -2.52
CA LEU A 170 -18.75 -5.44 -2.24
C LEU A 170 -18.41 -4.03 -1.69
N SER A 171 -17.17 -3.80 -1.23
CA SER A 171 -16.84 -2.68 -0.34
C SER A 171 -16.02 -1.56 -0.97
N LYS A 172 -15.93 -1.47 -2.31
CA LYS A 172 -15.26 -0.34 -2.97
C LYS A 172 -16.10 0.96 -2.90
N ASP A 173 -16.67 1.26 -1.75
CA ASP A 173 -17.19 2.58 -1.45
C ASP A 173 -16.03 3.46 -0.98
N TYR A 174 -15.52 4.25 -1.92
CA TYR A 174 -14.49 5.25 -1.65
C TYR A 174 -14.82 6.16 -0.47
N SER A 175 -16.09 6.49 -0.23
CA SER A 175 -16.46 7.36 0.89
C SER A 175 -16.13 6.72 2.25
N ILE A 176 -16.50 5.44 2.41
CA ILE A 176 -16.26 4.66 3.64
C ILE A 176 -14.76 4.36 3.78
N LEU A 177 -14.09 4.04 2.67
CA LEU A 177 -12.65 3.80 2.65
C LEU A 177 -11.89 5.05 3.14
N MET A 178 -12.16 6.22 2.54
CA MET A 178 -11.49 7.46 2.94
C MET A 178 -11.80 7.81 4.40
N GLU A 179 -13.03 7.62 4.86
CA GLU A 179 -13.42 7.89 6.25
C GLU A 179 -12.66 7.00 7.24
N SER A 180 -12.60 5.69 6.98
CA SER A 180 -11.85 4.76 7.84
C SER A 180 -10.34 5.03 7.84
N LEU A 181 -9.76 5.41 6.69
CA LEU A 181 -8.36 5.82 6.59
C LEU A 181 -8.06 7.09 7.40
N PHE A 182 -8.86 8.14 7.27
CA PHE A 182 -8.64 9.39 8.01
C PHE A 182 -8.85 9.24 9.51
N GLU A 183 -9.91 8.54 9.94
CA GLU A 183 -10.10 8.24 11.36
C GLU A 183 -8.89 7.52 11.97
N ARG A 184 -8.27 6.64 11.19
CA ARG A 184 -7.10 5.90 11.63
C ARG A 184 -5.87 6.79 11.74
N ILE A 185 -5.59 7.60 10.71
CA ILE A 185 -4.50 8.58 10.71
C ILE A 185 -4.60 9.49 11.94
N GLU A 186 -5.80 10.00 12.23
CA GLU A 186 -6.08 10.83 13.39
C GLU A 186 -5.80 10.08 14.72
N LYS A 187 -6.28 8.84 14.85
CA LYS A 187 -6.02 7.99 16.03
C LYS A 187 -4.53 7.72 16.25
N MET A 188 -3.74 7.61 15.17
CA MET A 188 -2.28 7.46 15.24
C MET A 188 -1.56 8.76 15.62
N GLY A 189 -2.24 9.91 15.52
CA GLY A 189 -1.65 11.23 15.77
C GLY A 189 -0.73 11.69 14.64
N VAL A 190 -1.01 11.25 13.41
CA VAL A 190 -0.34 11.72 12.19
C VAL A 190 -1.01 13.02 11.75
N LYS A 191 -0.23 14.08 11.55
CA LYS A 191 -0.72 15.29 10.89
C LYS A 191 -0.46 15.14 9.40
N VAL A 192 -1.51 15.25 8.59
CA VAL A 192 -1.40 15.11 7.14
C VAL A 192 -1.07 16.48 6.54
N GLY A 193 -0.02 16.52 5.71
CA GLY A 193 0.26 17.63 4.81
C GLY A 193 -0.55 17.46 3.53
N THR A 194 0.04 16.76 2.56
CA THR A 194 -0.59 16.46 1.28
C THR A 194 -0.89 14.97 1.12
N VAL A 195 -2.06 14.64 0.58
CA VAL A 195 -2.42 13.28 0.17
C VAL A 195 -2.23 13.09 -1.32
N TYR A 196 -1.42 12.11 -1.68
CA TYR A 196 -1.15 11.72 -3.05
C TYR A 196 -1.94 10.46 -3.40
N MET A 197 -2.67 10.53 -4.51
CA MET A 197 -3.47 9.42 -5.02
C MET A 197 -3.34 9.29 -6.52
N ASP A 198 -3.47 8.06 -6.99
CA ASP A 198 -3.48 7.76 -8.41
C ASP A 198 -4.84 8.11 -9.07
N ARG A 199 -4.96 7.83 -10.37
CA ARG A 199 -6.15 8.15 -11.16
C ARG A 199 -7.37 7.31 -10.82
N GLU A 200 -7.20 6.19 -10.12
CA GLU A 200 -8.31 5.37 -9.67
C GLU A 200 -9.21 6.14 -8.69
N PHE A 201 -8.58 6.94 -7.83
CA PHE A 201 -9.22 7.81 -6.85
C PHE A 201 -9.82 9.10 -7.44
N PHE A 202 -9.63 9.37 -8.73
CA PHE A 202 -10.22 10.53 -9.41
C PHE A 202 -11.73 10.38 -9.61
N ASN A 203 -12.48 10.59 -8.53
CA ASN A 203 -13.93 10.56 -8.49
C ASN A 203 -14.46 11.56 -7.45
N ARG A 204 -15.73 11.94 -7.59
CA ARG A 204 -16.36 12.93 -6.72
C ARG A 204 -16.33 12.55 -5.24
N LYS A 205 -16.66 11.29 -4.90
CA LYS A 205 -16.75 10.86 -3.49
C LYS A 205 -15.43 11.09 -2.74
N VAL A 206 -14.31 10.81 -3.40
CA VAL A 206 -12.97 11.06 -2.84
C VAL A 206 -12.72 12.56 -2.71
N ILE A 207 -12.85 13.33 -3.80
CA ILE A 207 -12.56 14.78 -3.81
C ILE A 207 -13.42 15.51 -2.77
N SER A 208 -14.72 15.23 -2.69
CA SER A 208 -15.61 15.84 -1.71
C SER A 208 -15.22 15.48 -0.26
N LYS A 209 -14.72 14.27 0.00
CA LYS A 209 -14.22 13.89 1.33
C LYS A 209 -12.92 14.63 1.65
N MET A 210 -11.99 14.75 0.70
CA MET A 210 -10.75 15.51 0.88
C MET A 210 -11.01 16.97 1.25
N GLU A 211 -11.93 17.63 0.53
CA GLU A 211 -12.34 19.00 0.85
C GLU A 211 -13.03 19.10 2.22
N LYS A 212 -13.87 18.11 2.59
CA LYS A 212 -14.52 18.06 3.92
C LYS A 212 -13.48 18.00 5.03
N TYR A 213 -12.43 17.18 4.87
CA TYR A 213 -11.33 17.07 5.83
C TYR A 213 -10.37 18.27 5.80
N LYS A 214 -10.48 19.17 4.81
CA LYS A 214 -9.61 20.34 4.62
C LYS A 214 -8.13 19.94 4.54
N VAL A 215 -7.85 18.87 3.81
CA VAL A 215 -6.50 18.35 3.61
C VAL A 215 -6.07 18.64 2.18
N ASP A 216 -4.80 19.03 2.00
CA ASP A 216 -4.22 19.23 0.67
C ASP A 216 -4.10 17.90 -0.07
N PHE A 217 -4.30 17.91 -1.38
CA PHE A 217 -4.26 16.68 -2.16
C PHE A 217 -3.78 16.87 -3.59
N VAL A 218 -3.20 15.80 -4.13
CA VAL A 218 -2.89 15.66 -5.54
C VAL A 218 -3.41 14.31 -6.01
N ILE A 219 -4.43 14.33 -6.88
CA ILE A 219 -5.01 13.11 -7.47
C ILE A 219 -4.74 13.13 -8.96
N ALA A 220 -4.07 12.13 -9.53
CA ALA A 220 -3.89 12.09 -10.99
C ALA A 220 -5.25 12.09 -11.71
N ALA A 221 -5.49 13.02 -12.64
CA ALA A 221 -6.81 13.14 -13.26
C ALA A 221 -6.98 12.14 -14.43
N LYS A 222 -8.18 11.56 -14.55
CA LYS A 222 -8.54 10.74 -15.72
C LYS A 222 -8.89 11.65 -16.90
N SER A 223 -8.09 11.59 -17.96
CA SER A 223 -8.40 12.30 -19.21
C SER A 223 -9.74 11.84 -19.78
N ASN A 224 -10.62 12.79 -20.05
CA ASN A 224 -11.91 12.57 -20.69
C ASN A 224 -12.12 13.59 -21.82
N LYS A 225 -13.18 13.41 -22.62
CA LYS A 225 -13.46 14.28 -23.78
C LYS A 225 -13.47 15.77 -23.40
N ARG A 226 -14.12 16.12 -22.30
CA ARG A 226 -14.22 17.50 -21.81
C ARG A 226 -12.86 18.08 -21.41
N ILE A 227 -12.06 17.33 -20.64
CA ILE A 227 -10.70 17.75 -20.27
C ILE A 227 -9.83 17.95 -21.53
N LYS A 228 -9.93 17.04 -22.51
CA LYS A 228 -9.21 17.17 -23.78
C LYS A 228 -9.62 18.42 -24.55
N GLU A 229 -10.92 18.69 -24.67
CA GLU A 229 -11.44 19.90 -25.32
C GLU A 229 -10.96 21.18 -24.62
N MET A 230 -10.90 21.18 -23.28
CA MET A 230 -10.38 22.30 -22.50
C MET A 230 -8.87 22.52 -22.75
N LEU A 231 -8.09 21.45 -22.76
CA LEU A 231 -6.65 21.50 -23.05
C LEU A 231 -6.36 21.92 -24.49
N GLU A 232 -7.15 21.44 -25.47
CA GLU A 232 -7.01 21.83 -26.87
C GLU A 232 -7.33 23.30 -27.09
N ARG A 233 -8.35 23.83 -26.40
CA ARG A 233 -8.68 25.27 -26.42
C ARG A 233 -7.52 26.09 -25.84
N HIS A 234 -7.06 25.72 -24.64
CA HIS A 234 -5.91 26.39 -24.01
C HIS A 234 -4.68 26.38 -24.92
N ARG A 235 -4.38 25.24 -25.55
CA ARG A 235 -3.24 25.12 -26.47
C ARG A 235 -3.33 26.04 -27.68
N LYS A 236 -4.52 26.22 -28.24
CA LYS A 236 -4.74 27.13 -29.38
C LYS A 236 -4.55 28.60 -28.98
N GLU A 237 -4.92 28.95 -27.76
CA GLU A 237 -4.89 30.34 -27.26
C GLU A 237 -3.54 30.73 -26.66
N ASN A 238 -2.92 29.83 -25.91
CA ASN A 238 -1.74 30.11 -25.05
C ASN A 238 -0.52 29.25 -25.39
N GLY A 239 -0.60 28.43 -26.45
CA GLY A 239 0.46 27.53 -26.87
C GLY A 239 0.70 26.36 -25.90
N ASP A 240 1.91 25.83 -25.96
CA ASP A 240 2.36 24.64 -25.21
C ASP A 240 2.83 25.04 -23.79
N THR A 241 1.87 25.45 -22.96
CA THR A 241 2.11 25.99 -21.60
C THR A 241 1.24 25.31 -20.54
N SER A 242 1.76 25.18 -19.32
CA SER A 242 0.99 24.67 -18.17
C SER A 242 -0.18 25.59 -17.82
N THR A 243 -1.27 25.02 -17.28
CA THR A 243 -2.49 25.76 -16.94
C THR A 243 -3.23 25.13 -15.75
N VAL A 244 -4.11 25.91 -15.14
CA VAL A 244 -5.07 25.45 -14.13
C VAL A 244 -6.46 25.85 -14.60
N PHE A 245 -7.41 24.94 -14.54
CA PHE A 245 -8.80 25.22 -14.89
C PHE A 245 -9.77 24.54 -13.94
N GLU A 246 -10.90 25.20 -13.71
CA GLU A 246 -12.02 24.60 -13.00
C GLU A 246 -12.68 23.53 -13.87
N TYR A 247 -12.86 22.35 -13.30
CA TYR A 247 -13.56 21.24 -13.89
C TYR A 247 -14.75 20.84 -13.04
N LYS A 248 -15.78 20.30 -13.69
CA LYS A 248 -17.03 19.88 -13.07
C LYS A 248 -17.44 18.51 -13.63
N PHE A 249 -17.71 17.55 -12.76
CA PHE A 249 -18.30 16.29 -13.19
C PHE A 249 -19.71 16.53 -13.77
N GLN A 250 -20.11 15.70 -14.74
CA GLN A 250 -21.41 15.85 -15.38
C GLN A 250 -22.55 15.61 -14.39
N GLY A 251 -23.55 16.50 -14.37
CA GLY A 251 -24.72 16.39 -13.50
C GLY A 251 -24.47 16.79 -12.04
N GLU A 252 -23.27 17.22 -11.70
CA GLU A 252 -22.92 17.68 -10.36
C GLU A 252 -23.00 19.21 -10.28
N GLU A 253 -22.89 19.81 -9.09
CA GLU A 253 -22.76 21.27 -8.94
C GLU A 253 -21.33 21.70 -8.60
N GLN A 254 -20.65 20.89 -7.80
CA GLN A 254 -19.29 21.12 -7.30
C GLN A 254 -18.26 21.15 -8.44
N THR A 255 -17.45 22.21 -8.45
CA THR A 255 -16.27 22.34 -9.29
C THR A 255 -15.02 21.90 -8.52
N PHE A 256 -13.94 21.58 -9.21
CA PHE A 256 -12.61 21.38 -8.63
C PHE A 256 -11.51 21.78 -9.61
N ASN A 257 -10.35 22.12 -9.08
CA ASN A 257 -9.20 22.53 -9.89
C ASN A 257 -8.50 21.33 -10.52
N ILE A 258 -8.27 21.42 -11.83
CA ILE A 258 -7.35 20.54 -12.56
C ILE A 258 -6.13 21.36 -12.96
N VAL A 259 -4.97 20.90 -12.49
CA VAL A 259 -3.65 21.38 -12.93
C VAL A 259 -3.22 20.53 -14.12
N ALA A 260 -2.86 21.18 -15.21
CA ALA A 260 -2.28 20.56 -16.38
C ALA A 260 -0.86 21.08 -16.58
N VAL A 261 0.13 20.20 -16.36
CA VAL A 261 1.55 20.51 -16.51
C VAL A 261 1.99 20.07 -17.89
N TRP A 262 2.48 21.02 -18.70
CA TRP A 262 3.05 20.71 -20.00
C TRP A 262 4.51 20.24 -19.87
N ASP A 263 4.81 19.13 -20.54
CA ASP A 263 6.15 18.57 -20.69
C ASP A 263 6.45 18.28 -22.17
N LYS A 264 7.70 18.50 -22.60
CA LYS A 264 8.10 18.36 -24.02
C LYS A 264 8.02 16.92 -24.51
N GLU A 265 8.24 15.93 -23.64
CA GLU A 265 8.23 14.51 -24.01
C GLU A 265 6.84 13.90 -23.82
N LYS A 266 6.18 14.22 -22.70
CA LYS A 266 4.93 13.59 -22.27
C LYS A 266 3.67 14.40 -22.60
N LYS A 267 3.80 15.61 -23.16
CA LYS A 267 2.71 16.59 -23.34
C LYS A 267 2.09 16.93 -21.97
N TYR A 268 0.76 16.97 -21.86
CA TYR A 268 0.10 17.33 -20.61
C TYR A 268 0.01 16.16 -19.62
N SER A 269 0.56 16.36 -18.41
CA SER A 269 0.23 15.59 -17.21
C SER A 269 -0.85 16.34 -16.43
N ILE A 270 -1.91 15.64 -16.01
CA ILE A 270 -3.07 16.26 -15.35
C ILE A 270 -3.28 15.72 -13.94
N GLY A 271 -3.58 16.61 -13.00
CA GLY A 271 -3.88 16.29 -11.61
C GLY A 271 -4.98 17.19 -11.04
N SER A 272 -5.78 16.66 -10.12
CA SER A 272 -6.74 17.40 -9.32
C SER A 272 -6.06 17.92 -8.05
N VAL A 273 -6.34 19.17 -7.70
CA VAL A 273 -5.86 19.83 -6.47
C VAL A 273 -7.04 20.51 -5.74
N PRO A 274 -6.86 20.95 -4.48
CA PRO A 274 -7.91 21.66 -3.75
C PRO A 274 -8.39 22.92 -4.46
N ASN A 275 -9.64 23.30 -4.16
CA ASN A 275 -10.21 24.57 -4.62
C ASN A 275 -9.71 25.79 -3.85
N PHE A 276 -9.19 25.58 -2.65
CA PHE A 276 -8.69 26.64 -1.78
C PHE A 276 -7.17 26.73 -1.98
N LEU A 277 -6.74 27.46 -3.00
CA LEU A 277 -5.35 27.91 -3.18
C LEU A 277 -5.27 29.41 -2.97
#